data_AF-A0A914YCG7-F1
#
_entry.id   AF-A0A914YCG7-F1
#
_cell.length_a   1.000
_cell.length_b   1.000
_cell.length_c   1.000
_cell.angle_alpha   90.00
_cell.angle_beta   90.00
_cell.angle_gamma   90.00
#
_symmetry.space_group_name_H-M   'P 1'
#
loop_
_entity.id
_entity.type
_entity.pdbx_description
1 polymer ?
#
loop_
_entity_poly.entity_id
_entity_poly.type
_entity_poly.pdbx_seq_one_letter_code
_entity_poly.pdbx_strand_id
1 'polypeptide(L)'
;MTIYVFVIDNSASMAQSSYAGATSLDLAKSFIEMFQKARQKESSKDRFMAISCDDYPACIKTGWRENIGTMMDQLKKLQPVGTTSLETAIGRAFWFLNCNRQYSDFPGFGWCVAKPEPAIVIALTDGVFSLGPHFIPEKIKHPSNDYYKEIYRPDQRCYGVCFRVPARPTTISTQFETASGGLANFCMTTGGKCFVVSNTRHVGIAIDAILQKSLVFVKLNFSYAGPDTDSDAAKNGSTNDDSNSKPEGLSWKETFTGILRLPRKDVESRFLWPIPENFWADYSLAQLPLRPECPNVSFTYDPKPPPSWKDGNLFDRYELEPSPLTQYILEKKSGHYPIHVVGSGRNNRNYCCGYLVAEPTKGFFTNTSDYKIADNLSRLTVILYLVPYNYQVLLSLLEEQEKSSNKKHLTPLLRQKIVDYINHVPVYYFTALESKQALLLKILLRSIGTPEEDFSRISYHNRVTAPITTWRASLRREYEISITTVHDLLKKVPDVISEIPKSKVMVDTIFARLGPACHEFTGDGPASFTIEHEPLPKLNPSALFYSAKYIPRKELIINLTKMRVNFNLYGRDHDLHVLQGGMPGQKIKLHEAGRGFT
;
A
#
# COMPACT_ATOMS: atom_id res chain seq x y z
N MET A 1 -2.56 8.64 9.97
CA MET A 1 -2.62 7.18 9.96
C MET A 1 -1.95 6.74 8.68
N THR A 2 -0.86 6.01 8.79
CA THR A 2 -0.18 5.33 7.70
C THR A 2 -0.48 3.84 7.81
N ILE A 3 -0.63 3.16 6.66
CA ILE A 3 -0.86 1.72 6.60
C ILE A 3 0.47 1.04 6.29
N TYR A 4 0.85 0.05 7.09
CA TYR A 4 2.04 -0.77 6.86
C TYR A 4 1.62 -2.20 6.54
N VAL A 5 2.10 -2.72 5.40
CA VAL A 5 1.84 -4.09 4.96
C VAL A 5 3.16 -4.83 4.88
N PHE A 6 3.37 -5.81 5.75
CA PHE A 6 4.53 -6.70 5.70
C PHE A 6 4.25 -7.86 4.76
N VAL A 7 5.00 -7.95 3.67
CA VAL A 7 5.00 -9.10 2.77
C VAL A 7 6.15 -10.00 3.22
N ILE A 8 5.81 -11.19 3.71
CA ILE A 8 6.74 -12.10 4.37
C ILE A 8 6.99 -13.27 3.44
N ASP A 9 8.23 -13.41 3.01
CA ASP A 9 8.71 -14.63 2.39
C ASP A 9 8.71 -15.75 3.45
N ASN A 10 7.90 -16.77 3.23
CA ASN A 10 7.84 -17.98 4.04
C ASN A 10 8.31 -19.20 3.28
N SER A 11 9.05 -19.03 2.17
CA SER A 11 9.60 -20.13 1.41
C SER A 11 10.61 -20.97 2.21
N ALA A 12 10.90 -22.18 1.73
CA ALA A 12 11.84 -23.08 2.38
C ALA A 12 13.26 -22.50 2.54
N SER A 13 13.68 -21.58 1.67
CA SER A 13 15.01 -20.94 1.76
C SER A 13 15.13 -19.99 2.97
N MET A 14 14.02 -19.48 3.49
CA MET A 14 13.98 -18.70 4.72
C MET A 14 14.30 -19.51 5.99
N ALA A 15 14.41 -20.84 5.87
CA ALA A 15 14.88 -21.72 6.94
C ALA A 15 16.41 -21.70 7.15
N GLN A 16 17.16 -20.99 6.30
CA GLN A 16 18.61 -20.86 6.46
C GLN A 16 18.98 -20.19 7.79
N SER A 17 19.91 -20.81 8.51
CA SER A 17 20.38 -20.31 9.81
C SER A 17 21.58 -19.38 9.67
N SER A 18 21.51 -18.25 10.37
CA SER A 18 22.64 -17.36 10.59
C SER A 18 23.67 -17.97 11.55
N TYR A 19 24.85 -17.35 11.64
CA TYR A 19 25.87 -17.71 12.63
C TYR A 19 25.38 -17.66 14.09
N ALA A 20 24.32 -16.88 14.37
CA ALA A 20 23.72 -16.76 15.70
C ALA A 20 22.67 -17.86 15.99
N GLY A 21 22.45 -18.80 15.07
CA GLY A 21 21.49 -19.89 15.21
C GLY A 21 20.03 -19.52 14.93
N ALA A 22 19.74 -18.24 14.62
CA ALA A 22 18.41 -17.80 14.19
C ALA A 22 18.22 -17.97 12.69
N THR A 23 17.03 -18.40 12.27
CA THR A 23 16.68 -18.51 10.83
C THR A 23 16.41 -17.13 10.22
N SER A 24 16.53 -17.00 8.89
CA SER A 24 16.13 -15.77 8.18
C SER A 24 14.66 -15.40 8.43
N LEU A 25 13.77 -16.38 8.59
CA LEU A 25 12.38 -16.15 8.99
C LEU A 25 12.26 -15.60 10.42
N ASP A 26 13.08 -16.06 11.37
CA ASP A 26 13.09 -15.52 12.73
C ASP A 26 13.60 -14.07 12.75
N LEU A 27 14.59 -13.75 11.91
CA LEU A 27 15.05 -12.37 11.72
C LEU A 27 13.94 -11.49 11.13
N ALA A 28 13.16 -11.99 10.17
CA ALA A 28 12.01 -11.29 9.61
C ALA A 28 10.91 -11.03 10.65
N LYS A 29 10.59 -12.02 11.50
CA LYS A 29 9.64 -11.85 12.61
C LYS A 29 10.13 -10.81 13.62
N SER A 30 11.42 -10.90 13.99
CA SER A 30 12.07 -9.93 14.90
C SER A 30 12.10 -8.51 14.32
N PHE A 31 12.32 -8.37 13.01
CA PHE A 31 12.21 -7.10 12.29
C PHE A 31 10.83 -6.47 12.48
N ILE A 32 9.76 -7.24 12.25
CA ILE A 32 8.38 -6.76 12.37
C ILE A 32 8.09 -6.30 13.81
N GLU A 33 8.50 -7.09 14.80
CA GLU A 33 8.33 -6.73 16.22
C GLU A 33 9.06 -5.43 16.59
N MET A 34 10.32 -5.28 16.18
CA MET A 34 11.09 -4.06 16.44
C MET A 34 10.50 -2.85 15.72
N PHE A 35 10.11 -3.00 14.45
CA PHE A 35 9.49 -1.94 13.65
C PHE A 35 8.18 -1.46 14.29
N GLN A 36 7.35 -2.41 14.70
CA GLN A 36 6.07 -2.15 15.35
C GLN A 36 6.25 -1.40 16.68
N LYS A 37 7.19 -1.82 17.53
CA LYS A 37 7.51 -1.12 18.79
C LYS A 37 8.04 0.29 18.55
N ALA A 38 8.97 0.45 17.60
CA ALA A 38 9.54 1.76 17.25
C ALA A 38 8.44 2.72 16.76
N ARG A 39 7.52 2.24 15.91
CA ARG A 39 6.45 3.07 15.38
C ARG A 39 5.34 3.39 16.39
N GLN A 40 5.00 2.46 17.27
CA GLN A 40 4.01 2.71 18.33
C GLN A 40 4.42 3.85 19.26
N LYS A 41 5.73 4.09 19.43
CA LYS A 41 6.27 5.22 20.18
C LYS A 41 5.93 6.58 19.53
N GLU A 42 5.88 6.63 18.19
CA GLU A 42 5.62 7.86 17.43
C GLU A 42 4.13 8.05 17.08
N SER A 43 3.43 6.96 16.73
CA SER A 43 2.02 7.01 16.34
C SER A 43 1.28 5.73 16.69
N SER A 44 0.32 5.85 17.60
CA SER A 44 -0.60 4.77 17.99
C SER A 44 -1.74 4.54 16.97
N LYS A 45 -1.93 5.47 16.01
CA LYS A 45 -3.06 5.42 15.05
C LYS A 45 -2.76 4.61 13.78
N ASP A 46 -1.55 4.13 13.60
CA ASP A 46 -1.13 3.44 12.36
C ASP A 46 -1.61 1.98 12.35
N ARG A 47 -1.84 1.44 11.15
CA ARG A 47 -2.33 0.06 10.96
C ARG A 47 -1.22 -0.83 10.43
N PHE A 48 -1.18 -2.07 10.90
CA PHE A 48 -0.19 -3.07 10.50
C PHE A 48 -0.91 -4.32 9.99
N MET A 49 -0.49 -4.79 8.81
CA MET A 49 -1.03 -5.97 8.13
C MET A 49 0.13 -6.88 7.74
N ALA A 50 -0.14 -8.17 7.62
CA ALA A 50 0.84 -9.18 7.24
C ALA A 50 0.27 -10.10 6.17
N ILE A 51 1.06 -10.32 5.12
CA ILE A 51 0.73 -11.18 3.98
C ILE A 51 1.93 -12.12 3.75
N SER A 52 1.69 -13.42 3.61
CA SER A 52 2.71 -14.42 3.25
C SER A 52 2.69 -14.74 1.76
N CYS A 53 3.64 -15.59 1.33
CA CYS A 53 3.73 -16.13 -0.03
C CYS A 53 2.84 -17.38 -0.25
N ASP A 54 1.95 -17.71 0.70
CA ASP A 54 0.98 -18.80 0.51
C ASP A 54 -0.07 -18.44 -0.54
N ASP A 55 -0.97 -19.36 -0.90
CA ASP A 55 -2.08 -19.09 -1.81
C ASP A 55 -3.24 -18.31 -1.17
N TYR A 56 -3.95 -17.52 -1.98
CA TYR A 56 -5.16 -16.83 -1.54
C TYR A 56 -6.26 -17.87 -1.25
N PRO A 57 -7.00 -17.77 -0.13
CA PRO A 57 -7.04 -16.68 0.86
C PRO A 57 -6.08 -16.81 2.06
N ALA A 58 -5.39 -17.94 2.21
CA ALA A 58 -4.52 -18.22 3.36
C ALA A 58 -3.28 -17.30 3.43
N CYS A 59 -2.92 -16.64 2.32
CA CYS A 59 -1.83 -15.68 2.24
C CYS A 59 -2.03 -14.46 3.15
N ILE A 60 -3.27 -14.03 3.40
CA ILE A 60 -3.53 -12.87 4.25
C ILE A 60 -3.55 -13.34 5.70
N LYS A 61 -2.50 -12.99 6.46
CA LYS A 61 -2.39 -13.34 7.88
C LYS A 61 -3.12 -12.35 8.77
N THR A 62 -3.07 -11.06 8.42
CA THR A 62 -3.89 -10.03 9.04
C THR A 62 -4.34 -8.98 8.03
N GLY A 63 -5.60 -8.59 8.12
CA GLY A 63 -6.26 -7.67 7.21
C GLY A 63 -6.70 -6.37 7.88
N TRP A 64 -7.87 -5.87 7.48
CA TRP A 64 -8.38 -4.54 7.86
C TRP A 64 -9.08 -4.50 9.21
N ARG A 65 -9.59 -5.64 9.71
CA ARG A 65 -10.37 -5.73 10.96
C ARG A 65 -9.51 -6.18 12.14
N GLU A 66 -8.42 -6.86 11.86
CA GLU A 66 -7.60 -7.56 12.83
C GLU A 66 -6.74 -6.58 13.62
N ASN A 67 -6.54 -6.89 14.90
CA ASN A 67 -5.66 -6.11 15.75
C ASN A 67 -4.20 -6.62 15.64
N ILE A 68 -3.30 -5.83 16.22
CA ILE A 68 -1.88 -6.15 16.21
C ILE A 68 -1.53 -7.42 17.00
N GLY A 69 -2.32 -7.77 18.02
CA GLY A 69 -2.16 -9.01 18.77
C GLY A 69 -2.39 -10.24 17.89
N THR A 70 -3.44 -10.21 17.07
CA THR A 70 -3.74 -11.25 16.08
C THR A 70 -2.60 -11.40 15.09
N MET A 71 -1.98 -10.28 14.67
CA MET A 71 -0.80 -10.31 13.80
C MET A 71 0.35 -11.05 14.45
N MET A 72 0.72 -10.70 15.69
CA MET A 72 1.81 -11.37 16.40
C MET A 72 1.55 -12.87 16.60
N ASP A 73 0.30 -13.27 16.88
CA ASP A 73 -0.04 -14.68 17.03
C ASP A 73 0.00 -15.45 15.70
N GLN A 74 -0.34 -14.81 14.58
CA GLN A 74 -0.18 -15.40 13.25
C GLN A 74 1.30 -15.48 12.84
N LEU A 75 2.11 -14.47 13.18
CA LEU A 75 3.56 -14.49 12.94
C LEU A 75 4.24 -15.64 13.67
N LYS A 76 3.83 -15.96 14.90
CA LYS A 76 4.34 -17.14 15.65
C LYS A 76 4.02 -18.45 14.94
N LYS A 77 2.88 -18.55 14.24
CA LYS A 77 2.46 -19.77 13.52
C LYS A 77 3.17 -19.95 12.17
N LEU A 78 3.72 -18.90 11.59
CA LEU A 78 4.43 -18.97 10.30
C LEU A 78 5.61 -19.95 10.35
N GLN A 79 5.65 -20.85 9.38
CA GLN A 79 6.73 -21.82 9.15
C GLN A 79 7.38 -21.58 7.78
N PRO A 80 8.68 -21.84 7.62
CA PRO A 80 9.37 -21.71 6.33
C PRO A 80 9.05 -22.93 5.46
N VAL A 81 7.97 -22.87 4.68
CA VAL A 81 7.45 -23.94 3.83
C VAL A 81 7.06 -23.39 2.47
N GLY A 82 7.35 -24.14 1.41
CA GLY A 82 6.89 -23.83 0.06
C GLY A 82 7.93 -23.10 -0.80
N THR A 83 7.47 -22.63 -1.96
CA THR A 83 8.27 -21.95 -2.98
C THR A 83 8.18 -20.43 -2.83
N THR A 84 9.21 -19.72 -3.26
CA THR A 84 9.22 -18.25 -3.25
C THR A 84 8.27 -17.71 -4.34
N SER A 85 7.10 -17.21 -3.94
CA SER A 85 6.11 -16.57 -4.83
C SER A 85 5.99 -15.06 -4.56
N LEU A 86 7.12 -14.41 -4.25
CA LEU A 86 7.18 -13.03 -3.76
C LEU A 86 6.49 -12.03 -4.71
N GLU A 87 6.62 -12.21 -6.03
CA GLU A 87 5.95 -11.38 -7.04
C GLU A 87 4.43 -11.40 -6.88
N THR A 88 3.87 -12.60 -6.66
CA THR A 88 2.42 -12.80 -6.46
C THR A 88 1.98 -12.22 -5.12
N ALA A 89 2.79 -12.38 -4.06
CA ALA A 89 2.50 -11.87 -2.73
C ALA A 89 2.51 -10.33 -2.70
N ILE A 90 3.46 -9.68 -3.38
CA ILE A 90 3.48 -8.22 -3.55
C ILE A 90 2.28 -7.76 -4.38
N GLY A 91 1.96 -8.44 -5.48
CA GLY A 91 0.75 -8.20 -6.26
C GLY A 91 -0.52 -8.25 -5.40
N ARG A 92 -0.64 -9.27 -4.54
CA ARG A 92 -1.76 -9.45 -3.60
C ARG A 92 -1.80 -8.34 -2.55
N ALA A 93 -0.65 -7.88 -2.06
CA ALA A 93 -0.57 -6.78 -1.10
C ALA A 93 -1.11 -5.47 -1.69
N PHE A 94 -0.68 -5.11 -2.91
CA PHE A 94 -1.19 -3.92 -3.59
C PHE A 94 -2.66 -4.05 -3.97
N TRP A 95 -3.09 -5.23 -4.42
CA TRP A 95 -4.50 -5.52 -4.65
C TRP A 95 -5.33 -5.27 -3.38
N PHE A 96 -4.92 -5.85 -2.25
CA PHE A 96 -5.61 -5.74 -0.97
C PHE A 96 -5.69 -4.29 -0.46
N LEU A 97 -4.61 -3.51 -0.66
CA LEU A 97 -4.58 -2.06 -0.38
C LEU A 97 -5.56 -1.29 -1.26
N ASN A 98 -5.58 -1.56 -2.56
CA ASN A 98 -6.37 -0.84 -3.53
C ASN A 98 -7.88 -1.10 -3.42
N CYS A 99 -8.28 -2.25 -2.87
CA CYS A 99 -9.68 -2.57 -2.59
C CYS A 99 -10.33 -1.62 -1.57
N ASN A 100 -9.57 -1.11 -0.59
CA ASN A 100 -10.09 -0.26 0.48
C ASN A 100 -10.00 1.24 0.18
N ARG A 101 -9.65 1.67 -1.03
CA ARG A 101 -9.47 3.12 -1.28
C ARG A 101 -10.81 3.84 -1.21
N GLN A 102 -10.96 4.72 -0.20
CA GLN A 102 -12.25 5.37 0.12
C GLN A 102 -12.43 6.71 -0.61
N TYR A 103 -11.34 7.38 -0.99
CA TYR A 103 -11.34 8.76 -1.48
C TYR A 103 -11.28 8.92 -3.00
N SER A 104 -11.60 10.14 -3.46
CA SER A 104 -11.87 10.57 -4.83
C SER A 104 -10.74 10.47 -5.86
N ASP A 105 -9.64 9.76 -5.59
CA ASP A 105 -8.53 9.58 -6.54
C ASP A 105 -8.82 8.51 -7.60
N PHE A 106 -9.98 8.66 -8.23
CA PHE A 106 -10.43 7.84 -9.34
C PHE A 106 -10.18 8.60 -10.64
N PRO A 107 -9.79 7.91 -11.74
CA PRO A 107 -9.60 8.54 -13.04
C PRO A 107 -10.80 9.39 -13.42
N GLY A 108 -10.61 10.60 -13.92
CA GLY A 108 -11.72 11.47 -14.31
C GLY A 108 -12.27 12.35 -13.19
N PHE A 109 -11.64 12.38 -12.03
CA PHE A 109 -11.89 13.41 -11.01
C PHE A 109 -10.67 14.30 -10.76
N GLY A 110 -9.60 14.11 -11.55
CA GLY A 110 -8.30 14.70 -11.30
C GLY A 110 -7.58 14.01 -10.13
N TRP A 111 -6.28 14.23 -10.05
CA TRP A 111 -5.44 13.69 -8.98
C TRP A 111 -5.58 14.51 -7.71
N CYS A 112 -6.18 13.92 -6.68
CA CYS A 112 -6.33 14.58 -5.39
C CYS A 112 -5.06 14.38 -4.55
N VAL A 113 -4.21 15.39 -4.51
CA VAL A 113 -2.99 15.36 -3.68
C VAL A 113 -3.32 15.51 -2.20
N ALA A 114 -4.35 16.27 -1.86
CA ALA A 114 -4.63 16.73 -0.49
C ALA A 114 -5.10 15.64 0.49
N LYS A 115 -5.70 14.54 0.00
CA LYS A 115 -6.26 13.45 0.82
C LYS A 115 -5.62 12.10 0.45
N PRO A 116 -4.31 11.92 0.67
CA PRO A 116 -3.63 10.67 0.38
C PRO A 116 -3.99 9.61 1.42
N GLU A 117 -3.95 8.35 1.01
CA GLU A 117 -4.05 7.17 1.86
C GLU A 117 -2.68 6.48 1.89
N PRO A 118 -1.70 7.01 2.65
CA PRO A 118 -0.33 6.56 2.58
C PRO A 118 -0.21 5.10 3.02
N ALA A 119 0.33 4.26 2.14
CA ALA A 119 0.61 2.87 2.43
C ALA A 119 2.06 2.50 2.11
N ILE A 120 2.67 1.73 3.01
CA ILE A 120 4.06 1.29 2.88
C ILE A 120 4.06 -0.24 2.91
N VAL A 121 4.45 -0.83 1.80
CA VAL A 121 4.66 -2.26 1.64
C VAL A 121 6.13 -2.56 1.96
N ILE A 122 6.39 -3.51 2.85
CA ILE A 122 7.74 -3.93 3.24
C ILE A 122 7.87 -5.41 2.91
N ALA A 123 8.62 -5.73 1.86
CA ALA A 123 8.93 -7.08 1.45
C ALA A 123 10.14 -7.61 2.23
N LEU A 124 9.95 -8.68 2.98
CA LEU A 124 10.94 -9.36 3.81
C LEU A 124 11.30 -10.68 3.15
N THR A 125 12.53 -10.83 2.68
CA THR A 125 12.99 -12.01 1.93
C THR A 125 14.46 -12.31 2.24
N ASP A 126 14.97 -13.47 1.86
CA ASP A 126 16.41 -13.80 1.89
C ASP A 126 17.17 -13.21 0.69
N GLY A 127 16.44 -12.73 -0.32
CA GLY A 127 16.98 -12.10 -1.51
C GLY A 127 17.66 -13.07 -2.48
N VAL A 128 17.36 -14.37 -2.43
CA VAL A 128 17.89 -15.40 -3.36
C VAL A 128 17.27 -15.24 -4.75
N PHE A 129 15.95 -15.08 -4.84
CA PHE A 129 15.20 -14.97 -6.10
C PHE A 129 14.98 -13.51 -6.57
N SER A 130 15.11 -12.55 -5.67
CA SER A 130 14.84 -11.12 -5.92
C SER A 130 15.93 -10.38 -6.72
N LEU A 131 17.02 -11.09 -7.06
CA LEU A 131 18.21 -10.56 -7.75
C LEU A 131 18.13 -10.61 -9.28
N GLY A 132 17.16 -11.34 -9.86
CA GLY A 132 17.00 -11.41 -11.31
C GLY A 132 16.68 -10.04 -11.92
N PRO A 133 17.07 -9.77 -13.18
CA PRO A 133 16.81 -8.48 -13.85
C PRO A 133 15.32 -8.24 -14.15
N HIS A 134 14.48 -9.28 -14.09
CA HIS A 134 13.07 -9.26 -14.48
C HIS A 134 12.12 -9.60 -13.33
N PHE A 135 12.24 -8.90 -12.20
CA PHE A 135 11.22 -8.98 -11.15
C PHE A 135 10.03 -8.11 -11.54
N ILE A 136 8.89 -8.72 -11.85
CA ILE A 136 7.65 -8.01 -12.18
C ILE A 136 6.54 -8.57 -11.29
N PRO A 137 6.05 -7.79 -10.31
CA PRO A 137 4.92 -8.22 -9.50
C PRO A 137 3.72 -8.62 -10.36
N GLU A 138 3.10 -9.75 -10.01
CA GLU A 138 2.00 -10.30 -10.80
C GLU A 138 0.79 -9.37 -10.76
N LYS A 139 0.28 -8.99 -11.94
CA LYS A 139 -0.94 -8.19 -12.06
C LYS A 139 -2.17 -9.12 -11.94
N ILE A 140 -2.62 -9.32 -10.71
CA ILE A 140 -3.81 -10.12 -10.38
C ILE A 140 -5.03 -9.55 -11.07
N LYS A 141 -5.83 -10.39 -11.72
CA LYS A 141 -7.09 -9.99 -12.37
C LYS A 141 -8.02 -9.34 -11.34
N HIS A 142 -8.27 -8.04 -11.53
CA HIS A 142 -9.00 -7.21 -10.58
C HIS A 142 -9.70 -6.07 -11.34
N PRO A 143 -10.91 -5.62 -10.94
CA PRO A 143 -11.60 -4.52 -11.60
C PRO A 143 -10.80 -3.22 -11.71
N SER A 144 -9.81 -2.98 -10.83
CA SER A 144 -8.93 -1.81 -10.97
C SER A 144 -7.98 -1.87 -12.17
N ASN A 145 -7.74 -3.05 -12.75
CA ASN A 145 -6.79 -3.20 -13.85
C ASN A 145 -7.28 -2.54 -15.15
N ASP A 146 -8.60 -2.36 -15.28
CA ASP A 146 -9.24 -1.75 -16.45
C ASP A 146 -9.06 -0.22 -16.48
N TYR A 147 -8.62 0.36 -15.36
CA TYR A 147 -8.55 1.81 -15.16
C TYR A 147 -7.14 2.31 -14.79
N TYR A 148 -6.25 1.45 -14.32
CA TYR A 148 -4.88 1.80 -13.98
C TYR A 148 -3.87 0.92 -14.73
N LYS A 149 -2.82 1.56 -15.22
CA LYS A 149 -1.71 0.89 -15.90
C LYS A 149 -0.95 -0.03 -14.95
N GLU A 150 -0.55 0.48 -13.79
CA GLU A 150 0.28 -0.22 -12.80
C GLU A 150 -0.51 -0.69 -11.56
N ILE A 151 0.10 -1.60 -10.80
CA ILE A 151 -0.50 -2.19 -9.59
C ILE A 151 -0.47 -1.26 -8.37
N TYR A 152 0.44 -0.29 -8.31
CA TYR A 152 0.61 0.62 -7.18
C TYR A 152 0.03 2.02 -7.49
N ARG A 153 -0.09 2.85 -6.45
CA ARG A 153 -0.66 4.21 -6.48
C ARG A 153 0.38 5.24 -6.03
N PRO A 154 0.20 6.55 -6.32
CA PRO A 154 1.27 7.54 -6.10
C PRO A 154 1.57 7.79 -4.61
N ASP A 155 0.68 7.39 -3.71
CA ASP A 155 0.84 7.45 -2.25
C ASP A 155 1.26 6.10 -1.63
N GLN A 156 1.69 5.14 -2.46
CA GLN A 156 2.16 3.83 -2.03
C GLN A 156 3.66 3.65 -2.31
N ARG A 157 4.39 3.12 -1.32
CA ARG A 157 5.84 2.86 -1.42
C ARG A 157 6.14 1.41 -1.08
N CYS A 158 7.08 0.81 -1.80
CA CYS A 158 7.59 -0.52 -1.51
C CYS A 158 9.05 -0.44 -1.03
N TYR A 159 9.33 -1.04 0.12
CA TYR A 159 10.69 -1.29 0.59
C TYR A 159 10.99 -2.78 0.53
N GLY A 160 12.24 -3.13 0.24
CA GLY A 160 12.74 -4.50 0.32
C GLY A 160 13.73 -4.61 1.46
N VAL A 161 13.70 -5.73 2.18
CA VAL A 161 14.68 -6.08 3.21
C VAL A 161 15.11 -7.52 2.94
N CYS A 162 16.36 -7.66 2.48
CA CYS A 162 16.97 -8.93 2.13
C CYS A 162 17.87 -9.41 3.27
N PHE A 163 17.52 -10.49 3.96
CA PHE A 163 18.31 -11.09 5.02
C PHE A 163 19.42 -11.97 4.44
N ARG A 164 20.65 -11.42 4.37
CA ARG A 164 21.86 -12.11 3.92
C ARG A 164 22.88 -12.21 5.05
N VAL A 165 22.45 -12.79 6.15
CA VAL A 165 23.33 -12.99 7.31
C VAL A 165 24.18 -14.25 7.09
N PRO A 166 25.52 -14.15 7.06
CA PRO A 166 26.37 -15.30 6.79
C PRO A 166 26.26 -16.34 7.90
N ALA A 167 26.39 -17.63 7.53
CA ALA A 167 26.38 -18.74 8.49
C ALA A 167 27.68 -18.81 9.33
N ARG A 168 28.75 -18.17 8.86
CA ARG A 168 30.03 -18.05 9.58
C ARG A 168 30.30 -16.59 9.91
N PRO A 169 30.91 -16.30 11.07
CA PRO A 169 31.31 -14.94 11.41
C PRO A 169 32.40 -14.48 10.43
N THR A 170 32.05 -13.59 9.49
CA THR A 170 32.98 -12.89 8.60
C THR A 170 33.32 -11.51 9.17
N THR A 171 34.45 -10.95 8.76
CA THR A 171 34.86 -9.58 9.10
C THR A 171 33.72 -8.62 8.75
N ILE A 172 33.17 -7.96 9.77
CA ILE A 172 31.95 -7.16 9.66
C ILE A 172 32.31 -5.90 8.86
N SER A 173 31.89 -5.82 7.60
CA SER A 173 31.84 -4.53 6.91
C SER A 173 30.83 -3.64 7.64
N THR A 174 31.26 -2.45 8.03
CA THR A 174 30.39 -1.40 8.62
C THR A 174 29.58 -0.67 7.54
N GLN A 175 29.86 -0.92 6.27
CA GLN A 175 29.16 -0.28 5.17
C GLN A 175 27.81 -0.96 4.94
N PHE A 176 26.75 -0.16 4.95
CA PHE A 176 25.40 -0.60 4.71
C PHE A 176 25.14 -0.62 3.20
N GLU A 177 25.12 -1.82 2.61
CA GLU A 177 24.93 -2.01 1.18
C GLU A 177 23.46 -1.85 0.77
N THR A 178 23.24 -1.18 -0.36
CA THR A 178 21.93 -1.14 -1.02
C THR A 178 21.85 -2.33 -1.98
N ALA A 179 20.73 -3.06 -1.97
CA ALA A 179 20.57 -4.20 -2.86
C ALA A 179 20.49 -3.73 -4.32
N SER A 180 21.11 -4.48 -5.23
CA SER A 180 20.87 -4.40 -6.68
C SER A 180 20.00 -5.59 -7.11
N GLY A 181 19.21 -5.45 -8.17
CA GLY A 181 18.33 -6.51 -8.69
C GLY A 181 16.91 -6.04 -9.00
N GLY A 182 16.06 -6.94 -9.48
CA GLY A 182 14.70 -6.62 -9.90
C GLY A 182 13.82 -6.06 -8.77
N LEU A 183 13.88 -6.65 -7.57
CA LEU A 183 13.13 -6.12 -6.42
C LEU A 183 13.61 -4.71 -6.04
N ALA A 184 14.93 -4.47 -6.10
CA ALA A 184 15.49 -3.15 -5.84
C ALA A 184 15.00 -2.12 -6.86
N ASN A 185 14.98 -2.49 -8.15
CA ASN A 185 14.43 -1.65 -9.22
C ASN A 185 12.96 -1.33 -8.97
N PHE A 186 12.14 -2.33 -8.62
CA PHE A 186 10.73 -2.11 -8.29
C PHE A 186 10.55 -1.18 -7.07
N CYS A 187 11.32 -1.39 -6.01
CA CYS A 187 11.33 -0.52 -4.83
C CYS A 187 11.69 0.92 -5.21
N MET A 188 12.71 1.13 -6.05
CA MET A 188 13.09 2.46 -6.53
C MET A 188 11.97 3.11 -7.36
N THR A 189 11.30 2.35 -8.23
CA THR A 189 10.17 2.85 -9.03
C THR A 189 9.01 3.32 -8.16
N THR A 190 8.74 2.68 -7.03
CA THR A 190 7.71 3.15 -6.07
C THR A 190 8.18 4.28 -5.13
N GLY A 191 9.46 4.71 -5.21
CA GLY A 191 10.05 5.73 -4.34
C GLY A 191 10.59 5.19 -3.01
N GLY A 192 10.70 3.87 -2.87
CA GLY A 192 11.34 3.19 -1.74
C GLY A 192 12.79 2.77 -2.02
N LYS A 193 13.31 1.89 -1.17
CA LYS A 193 14.68 1.35 -1.25
C LYS A 193 14.70 -0.12 -0.84
N CYS A 194 15.69 -0.86 -1.34
CA CYS A 194 15.93 -2.24 -0.93
C CYS A 194 17.22 -2.33 -0.10
N PHE A 195 17.10 -2.86 1.11
CA PHE A 195 18.16 -2.95 2.10
C PHE A 195 18.73 -4.36 2.17
N VAL A 196 20.06 -4.51 2.26
CA VAL A 196 20.71 -5.79 2.51
C VAL A 196 21.11 -5.87 3.99
N VAL A 197 20.52 -6.82 4.71
CA VAL A 197 20.78 -7.05 6.12
C VAL A 197 21.78 -8.19 6.27
N SER A 198 23.05 -7.83 6.47
CA SER A 198 24.15 -8.78 6.71
C SER A 198 24.41 -9.03 8.19
N ASN A 199 23.87 -8.18 9.08
CA ASN A 199 24.06 -8.25 10.53
C ASN A 199 22.76 -7.81 11.25
N THR A 200 22.51 -8.32 12.45
CA THR A 200 21.39 -7.89 13.31
C THR A 200 21.38 -6.40 13.59
N ARG A 201 22.55 -5.72 13.63
CA ARG A 201 22.61 -4.25 13.74
C ARG A 201 22.04 -3.52 12.52
N HIS A 202 22.18 -4.09 11.32
CA HIS A 202 21.64 -3.49 10.09
C HIS A 202 20.10 -3.48 10.09
N VAL A 203 19.45 -4.34 10.88
CA VAL A 203 18.01 -4.31 11.06
C VAL A 203 17.55 -2.98 11.64
N GLY A 204 18.19 -2.50 12.72
CA GLY A 204 17.86 -1.21 13.33
C GLY A 204 18.01 -0.04 12.34
N ILE A 205 19.14 -0.01 11.62
CA ILE A 205 19.40 1.01 10.60
C ILE A 205 18.34 1.01 9.50
N ALA A 206 17.94 -0.18 9.02
CA ALA A 206 16.89 -0.30 8.01
C ALA A 206 15.52 0.18 8.53
N ILE A 207 15.17 -0.17 9.77
CA ILE A 207 13.93 0.30 10.43
C ILE A 207 13.93 1.83 10.50
N ASP A 208 14.99 2.43 11.03
CA ASP A 208 15.10 3.88 11.19
C ASP A 208 15.03 4.59 9.83
N ALA A 209 15.69 4.06 8.80
CA ALA A 209 15.65 4.61 7.44
C ALA A 209 14.24 4.57 6.82
N ILE A 210 13.47 3.50 7.06
CA ILE A 210 12.09 3.39 6.59
C ILE A 210 11.19 4.35 7.38
N LEU A 211 11.35 4.42 8.70
CA LEU A 211 10.55 5.28 9.57
C LEU A 211 10.77 6.76 9.27
N GLN A 212 12.01 7.18 9.03
CA GLN A 212 12.34 8.56 8.64
C GLN A 212 11.62 8.98 7.34
N LYS A 213 11.37 8.03 6.43
CA LYS A 213 10.66 8.26 5.16
C LYS A 213 9.17 7.88 5.20
N SER A 214 8.62 7.57 6.37
CA SER A 214 7.22 7.13 6.55
C SER A 214 6.18 8.24 6.64
N LEU A 215 6.58 9.47 6.29
CA LEU A 215 5.70 10.64 6.23
C LEU A 215 4.64 10.48 5.14
N VAL A 216 3.55 11.23 5.27
CA VAL A 216 2.49 11.27 4.26
C VAL A 216 3.05 11.87 2.98
N PHE A 217 2.92 11.15 1.86
CA PHE A 217 3.50 11.58 0.59
C PHE A 217 2.61 11.30 -0.62
N VAL A 218 2.91 12.01 -1.72
CA VAL A 218 2.41 11.71 -3.06
C VAL A 218 3.57 11.82 -4.05
N LYS A 219 3.79 10.78 -4.85
CA LYS A 219 4.79 10.75 -5.92
C LYS A 219 4.22 11.44 -7.17
N LEU A 220 5.02 12.31 -7.77
CA LEU A 220 4.78 12.93 -9.07
C LEU A 220 5.98 12.70 -9.98
N ASN A 221 5.74 12.60 -11.29
CA ASN A 221 6.81 12.65 -12.29
C ASN A 221 6.81 14.03 -12.93
N PHE A 222 8.00 14.61 -13.10
CA PHE A 222 8.19 15.92 -13.71
C PHE A 222 9.00 15.81 -14.99
N SER A 223 8.53 16.44 -16.07
CA SER A 223 9.27 16.55 -17.33
C SER A 223 9.48 18.03 -17.67
N TYR A 224 10.68 18.40 -18.09
CA TYR A 224 10.91 19.76 -18.58
C TYR A 224 10.31 19.92 -19.98
N ALA A 225 9.52 20.98 -20.18
CA ALA A 225 8.84 21.27 -21.44
C ALA A 225 9.26 22.64 -22.04
N GLY A 226 10.36 23.22 -21.56
CA GLY A 226 10.91 24.46 -22.11
C GLY A 226 11.74 24.23 -23.37
N PRO A 227 12.06 25.29 -24.13
CA PRO A 227 12.98 25.20 -25.25
C PRO A 227 14.35 24.69 -24.77
N ASP A 228 14.94 23.75 -25.51
CA ASP A 228 16.23 23.14 -25.20
C ASP A 228 17.32 24.20 -25.16
N THR A 229 17.73 24.65 -23.97
CA THR A 229 18.74 25.71 -23.82
C THR A 229 20.17 25.25 -24.14
N ASP A 230 20.36 24.01 -24.62
CA ASP A 230 21.68 23.45 -24.88
C ASP A 230 22.27 23.85 -26.25
N SER A 231 21.54 24.57 -27.10
CA SER A 231 22.09 25.07 -28.38
C SER A 231 22.80 26.42 -28.29
N ASP A 232 22.57 27.19 -27.22
CA ASP A 232 23.04 28.59 -27.15
C ASP A 232 24.37 28.75 -26.41
N ALA A 233 24.84 27.70 -25.71
CA ALA A 233 26.17 27.68 -25.08
C ALA A 233 27.30 27.19 -26.01
N ALA A 234 26.97 26.70 -27.22
CA ALA A 234 27.95 26.09 -28.14
C ALA A 234 28.46 27.03 -29.25
N LYS A 235 28.08 28.32 -29.27
CA LYS A 235 28.40 29.25 -30.37
C LYS A 235 29.26 30.47 -30.03
N ASN A 236 29.96 30.48 -28.89
CA ASN A 236 31.06 31.43 -28.69
C ASN A 236 32.35 30.66 -28.41
N GLY A 237 33.17 30.51 -29.45
CA GLY A 237 34.48 29.88 -29.35
C GLY A 237 35.55 30.85 -28.84
N SER A 238 36.43 30.35 -27.95
CA SER A 238 37.89 30.31 -28.20
C SER A 238 38.64 29.57 -27.07
N THR A 239 39.41 28.57 -27.49
CA THR A 239 40.71 28.06 -26.96
C THR A 239 40.82 27.45 -25.55
N ASN A 240 41.11 26.14 -25.57
CA ASN A 240 42.00 25.30 -24.72
C ASN A 240 42.30 25.73 -23.27
N ASP A 241 41.93 24.88 -22.30
CA ASP A 241 42.91 24.10 -21.52
C ASP A 241 42.24 23.05 -20.59
N ASP A 242 42.97 21.96 -20.38
CA ASP A 242 42.61 20.77 -19.61
C ASP A 242 42.41 21.06 -18.10
N SER A 243 41.28 20.61 -17.53
CA SER A 243 41.24 19.89 -16.23
C SER A 243 39.80 19.54 -15.83
N ASN A 244 39.54 18.23 -15.85
CA ASN A 244 38.68 17.45 -14.95
C ASN A 244 37.69 18.20 -14.02
N SER A 245 36.42 18.22 -14.40
CA SER A 245 35.19 18.09 -13.58
C SER A 245 34.01 18.81 -14.25
N LYS A 246 33.56 18.31 -15.41
CA LYS A 246 32.19 18.62 -15.85
C LYS A 246 31.24 17.89 -14.89
N PRO A 247 30.29 18.56 -14.21
CA PRO A 247 29.21 17.85 -13.56
C PRO A 247 28.47 17.07 -14.65
N GLU A 248 28.29 15.77 -14.44
CA GLU A 248 27.59 14.88 -15.37
C GLU A 248 26.26 15.53 -15.78
N GLY A 249 26.13 15.80 -17.08
CA GLY A 249 25.01 16.52 -17.64
C GLY A 249 23.74 15.70 -17.46
N LEU A 250 22.85 16.18 -16.58
CA LEU A 250 21.46 15.75 -16.53
C LEU A 250 20.85 15.97 -17.93
N SER A 251 20.54 14.89 -18.64
CA SER A 251 19.80 15.00 -19.89
C SER A 251 18.42 15.57 -19.53
N TRP A 252 18.10 16.76 -20.03
CA TRP A 252 16.82 17.44 -19.78
C TRP A 252 15.59 16.66 -20.30
N LYS A 253 15.81 15.54 -21.00
CA LYS A 253 14.82 14.54 -21.41
C LYS A 253 14.44 13.55 -20.30
N GLU A 254 15.11 13.59 -19.15
CA GLU A 254 14.83 12.70 -18.04
C GLU A 254 13.61 13.16 -17.21
N THR A 255 12.76 12.22 -16.85
CA THR A 255 11.65 12.45 -15.93
C THR A 255 12.16 12.46 -14.49
N PHE A 256 11.97 13.57 -13.79
CA PHE A 256 12.32 13.68 -12.38
C PHE A 256 11.19 13.14 -11.49
N THR A 257 11.53 12.31 -10.51
CA THR A 257 10.57 11.93 -9.47
C THR A 257 10.57 12.98 -8.35
N GLY A 258 9.43 13.63 -8.14
CA GLY A 258 9.21 14.51 -6.99
C GLY A 258 8.27 13.87 -5.98
N ILE A 259 8.59 14.03 -4.71
CA ILE A 259 7.77 13.51 -3.60
C ILE A 259 7.21 14.71 -2.85
N LEU A 260 5.89 14.88 -2.88
CA LEU A 260 5.20 15.90 -2.11
C LEU A 260 5.04 15.46 -0.67
N ARG A 261 5.39 16.32 0.29
CA ARG A 261 5.13 16.12 1.71
C ARG A 261 3.93 16.96 2.14
N LEU A 262 2.99 16.31 2.82
CA LEU A 262 1.74 16.96 3.28
C LEU A 262 1.76 17.24 4.79
N PRO A 263 1.50 18.48 5.22
CA PRO A 263 1.42 18.79 6.65
C PRO A 263 0.19 18.10 7.25
N ARG A 264 0.38 17.44 8.40
CA ARG A 264 -0.65 16.59 9.03
C ARG A 264 -1.88 17.34 9.56
N LYS A 265 -1.80 18.66 9.77
CA LYS A 265 -2.80 19.43 10.53
C LYS A 265 -3.75 20.31 9.70
N ASP A 266 -3.51 20.49 8.40
CA ASP A 266 -4.18 21.55 7.60
C ASP A 266 -4.93 21.01 6.37
N VAL A 267 -5.54 19.82 6.42
CA VAL A 267 -6.28 19.28 5.27
C VAL A 267 -7.67 19.92 5.15
N GLU A 268 -8.31 20.27 6.26
CA GLU A 268 -9.67 20.83 6.30
C GLU A 268 -9.75 22.29 5.83
N SER A 269 -8.63 23.01 5.82
CA SER A 269 -8.50 24.41 5.37
C SER A 269 -8.07 24.55 3.90
N ARG A 270 -7.95 23.45 3.14
CA ARG A 270 -7.49 23.44 1.74
C ARG A 270 -8.64 23.49 0.74
N PHE A 271 -8.36 24.08 -0.42
CA PHE A 271 -9.28 24.18 -1.55
C PHE A 271 -9.40 22.84 -2.31
N LEU A 272 -8.44 21.94 -2.09
CA LEU A 272 -8.36 20.60 -2.67
C LEU A 272 -8.24 20.65 -4.20
N TRP A 273 -7.42 21.57 -4.72
CA TRP A 273 -7.16 21.69 -6.15
C TRP A 273 -6.55 20.38 -6.68
N PRO A 274 -7.22 19.69 -7.62
CA PRO A 274 -6.65 18.49 -8.21
C PRO A 274 -5.54 18.86 -9.20
N ILE A 275 -4.60 17.94 -9.45
CA ILE A 275 -3.81 17.97 -10.68
C ILE A 275 -4.70 17.38 -11.79
N PRO A 276 -4.78 17.98 -12.99
CA PRO A 276 -5.73 17.54 -14.00
C PRO A 276 -5.37 16.16 -14.56
N GLU A 277 -6.35 15.48 -15.15
CA GLU A 277 -6.10 14.23 -15.89
C GLU A 277 -5.32 14.50 -17.18
N ASN A 278 -4.72 13.46 -17.74
CA ASN A 278 -4.00 13.49 -19.01
C ASN A 278 -4.90 13.29 -20.23
N PHE A 279 -6.20 13.53 -20.09
CA PHE A 279 -7.19 13.44 -21.16
C PHE A 279 -8.31 14.47 -20.93
N TRP A 280 -8.99 14.82 -22.02
CA TRP A 280 -10.21 15.61 -21.99
C TRP A 280 -11.40 14.73 -22.35
N ALA A 281 -12.41 14.64 -21.48
CA ALA A 281 -13.60 13.84 -21.77
C ALA A 281 -14.57 14.61 -22.67
N ASP A 282 -14.52 14.32 -23.97
CA ASP A 282 -15.47 14.81 -24.96
C ASP A 282 -16.40 13.69 -25.47
N TYR A 283 -17.21 14.01 -26.47
CA TYR A 283 -18.12 13.05 -27.11
C TYR A 283 -17.39 11.94 -27.88
N SER A 284 -16.10 12.13 -28.22
CA SER A 284 -15.29 11.14 -28.94
C SER A 284 -14.71 10.06 -28.02
N LEU A 285 -14.69 10.32 -26.70
CA LEU A 285 -14.18 9.36 -25.73
C LEU A 285 -15.13 8.15 -25.58
N ALA A 286 -14.74 7.02 -26.18
CA ALA A 286 -15.49 5.76 -26.12
C ALA A 286 -15.25 4.99 -24.82
N GLN A 287 -13.99 4.95 -24.35
CA GLN A 287 -13.58 4.31 -23.10
C GLN A 287 -12.58 5.21 -22.37
N LEU A 288 -12.60 5.16 -21.04
CA LEU A 288 -11.60 5.87 -20.22
C LEU A 288 -10.19 5.33 -20.50
N PRO A 289 -9.20 6.21 -20.72
CA PRO A 289 -7.83 5.76 -20.90
C PRO A 289 -7.27 5.19 -19.59
N LEU A 290 -6.35 4.23 -19.70
CA LEU A 290 -5.64 3.70 -18.53
C LEU A 290 -4.84 4.82 -17.89
N ARG A 291 -5.14 5.11 -16.62
CA ARG A 291 -4.45 6.12 -15.84
C ARG A 291 -3.03 5.61 -15.49
N PRO A 292 -1.98 6.44 -15.64
CA PRO A 292 -0.64 6.07 -15.20
C PRO A 292 -0.58 5.88 -13.67
N GLU A 293 0.55 5.43 -13.15
CA GLU A 293 0.81 5.19 -11.73
C GLU A 293 0.93 6.48 -10.90
N CYS A 294 1.48 7.53 -11.51
CA CYS A 294 1.58 8.86 -10.94
C CYS A 294 1.38 9.89 -12.06
N PRO A 295 0.93 11.12 -11.71
CA PRO A 295 0.73 12.16 -12.72
C PRO A 295 2.08 12.58 -13.30
N ASN A 296 2.11 12.66 -14.64
CA ASN A 296 3.22 13.21 -15.40
C ASN A 296 2.97 14.71 -15.60
N VAL A 297 3.72 15.53 -14.87
CA VAL A 297 3.58 16.98 -14.82
C VAL A 297 4.70 17.60 -15.63
N SER A 298 4.35 18.38 -16.65
CA SER A 298 5.32 19.16 -17.41
C SER A 298 5.53 20.51 -16.76
N PHE A 299 6.78 20.98 -16.68
CA PHE A 299 7.12 22.29 -16.14
C PHE A 299 7.99 23.09 -17.09
N THR A 300 7.82 24.42 -17.06
CA THR A 300 8.55 25.38 -17.90
C THR A 300 9.15 26.46 -17.02
N TYR A 301 10.23 27.12 -17.45
CA TYR A 301 10.78 28.28 -16.72
C TYR A 301 10.08 29.57 -17.15
N ASP A 302 9.59 30.35 -16.18
CA ASP A 302 9.13 31.73 -16.40
C ASP A 302 9.96 32.69 -15.53
N PRO A 303 10.70 33.64 -16.15
CA PRO A 303 11.51 34.61 -15.40
C PRO A 303 10.67 35.62 -14.62
N LYS A 304 9.37 35.74 -14.89
CA LYS A 304 8.47 36.64 -14.16
C LYS A 304 8.35 36.20 -12.69
N PRO A 305 8.10 37.15 -11.76
CA PRO A 305 7.79 36.79 -10.38
C PRO A 305 6.55 35.90 -10.32
N PRO A 306 6.43 35.04 -9.29
CA PRO A 306 5.26 34.21 -9.12
C PRO A 306 3.98 35.06 -9.01
N PRO A 307 2.82 34.51 -9.39
CA PRO A 307 1.55 35.22 -9.32
C PRO A 307 1.25 35.66 -7.89
N SER A 308 0.85 36.92 -7.73
CA SER A 308 0.48 37.48 -6.43
C SER A 308 -1.00 37.22 -6.14
N TRP A 309 -1.28 36.33 -5.18
CA TRP A 309 -2.63 36.06 -4.70
C TRP A 309 -2.97 37.00 -3.53
N LYS A 310 -4.07 37.77 -3.63
CA LYS A 310 -4.54 38.64 -2.53
C LYS A 310 -5.25 37.83 -1.43
N ASP A 311 -5.32 38.40 -0.22
CA ASP A 311 -5.80 37.75 1.02
C ASP A 311 -7.07 36.92 0.83
N GLY A 312 -6.95 35.61 1.06
CA GLY A 312 -7.96 34.58 0.75
C GLY A 312 -7.39 33.31 0.09
N ASN A 313 -6.08 33.25 -0.16
CA ASN A 313 -5.26 32.09 -0.54
C ASN A 313 -5.96 30.98 -1.36
N LEU A 314 -6.40 31.28 -2.59
CA LEU A 314 -6.96 30.31 -3.57
C LEU A 314 -5.92 29.28 -4.08
N PHE A 315 -5.04 28.77 -3.21
CA PHE A 315 -3.99 27.85 -3.58
C PHE A 315 -3.79 26.80 -2.48
N ASP A 316 -3.38 25.61 -2.90
CA ASP A 316 -2.88 24.59 -2.00
C ASP A 316 -1.34 24.56 -2.06
N ARG A 317 -0.70 24.53 -0.90
CA ARG A 317 0.76 24.55 -0.74
C ARG A 317 1.30 23.17 -0.37
N TYR A 318 2.33 22.71 -1.07
CA TYR A 318 3.00 21.43 -0.85
C TYR A 318 4.53 21.58 -0.91
N GLU A 319 5.25 20.93 0.01
CA GLU A 319 6.73 20.95 0.04
C GLU A 319 7.28 19.73 -0.71
N LEU A 320 8.28 19.93 -1.57
CA LEU A 320 8.97 18.84 -2.26
C LEU A 320 10.13 18.29 -1.41
N GLU A 321 10.27 16.95 -1.36
CA GLU A 321 11.45 16.28 -0.83
C GLU A 321 12.69 16.62 -1.69
N PRO A 322 13.89 16.76 -1.07
CA PRO A 322 15.12 16.92 -1.82
C PRO A 322 15.31 15.84 -2.89
N SER A 323 15.48 16.28 -4.12
CA SER A 323 15.64 15.49 -5.34
C SER A 323 16.45 16.29 -6.37
N PRO A 324 16.96 15.66 -7.45
CA PRO A 324 17.68 16.37 -8.50
C PRO A 324 16.90 17.56 -9.09
N LEU A 325 15.57 17.43 -9.22
CA LEU A 325 14.70 18.55 -9.63
C LEU A 325 14.77 19.74 -8.66
N THR A 326 14.72 19.46 -7.36
CA THR A 326 14.80 20.55 -6.38
C THR A 326 16.16 21.23 -6.40
N GLN A 327 17.25 20.49 -6.61
CA GLN A 327 18.58 21.06 -6.73
C GLN A 327 18.65 22.03 -7.91
N TYR A 328 18.17 21.60 -9.08
CA TYR A 328 18.07 22.43 -10.28
C TYR A 328 17.29 23.74 -10.05
N ILE A 329 16.11 23.65 -9.41
CA ILE A 329 15.28 24.83 -9.14
C ILE A 329 15.96 25.77 -8.14
N LEU A 330 16.63 25.23 -7.12
CA LEU A 330 17.33 26.00 -6.09
C LEU A 330 18.58 26.71 -6.63
N GLU A 331 19.23 26.18 -7.65
CA GLU A 331 20.40 26.79 -8.30
C GLU A 331 20.05 28.06 -9.09
N LYS A 332 18.90 28.08 -9.78
CA LYS A 332 18.49 29.22 -10.62
C LYS A 332 17.98 30.44 -9.82
N LYS A 333 17.57 30.27 -8.56
CA LYS A 333 17.23 31.29 -7.54
C LYS A 333 16.19 32.39 -7.90
N SER A 334 15.79 32.58 -9.15
CA SER A 334 14.84 33.61 -9.59
C SER A 334 13.78 33.07 -10.56
N GLY A 335 12.57 33.64 -10.49
CA GLY A 335 11.42 33.24 -11.31
C GLY A 335 10.56 32.15 -10.68
N HIS A 336 9.64 31.62 -11.47
CA HIS A 336 8.79 30.51 -11.09
C HIS A 336 8.69 29.50 -12.23
N TYR A 337 8.19 28.30 -11.93
CA TYR A 337 8.08 27.24 -12.92
C TYR A 337 6.62 26.81 -13.06
N PRO A 338 5.84 27.42 -13.98
CA PRO A 338 4.48 26.97 -14.26
C PRO A 338 4.43 25.49 -14.61
N ILE A 339 3.41 24.80 -14.10
CA ILE A 339 3.18 23.38 -14.35
C ILE A 339 1.87 23.14 -15.10
N HIS A 340 1.89 22.19 -16.02
CA HIS A 340 0.73 21.72 -16.78
C HIS A 340 0.79 20.21 -16.99
N VAL A 341 -0.34 19.61 -17.35
CA VAL A 341 -0.41 18.19 -17.74
C VAL A 341 -0.75 18.13 -19.22
N VAL A 342 -0.02 17.32 -19.98
CA VAL A 342 -0.26 17.13 -21.42
C VAL A 342 -1.57 16.40 -21.64
N GLY A 343 -2.41 16.90 -22.54
CA GLY A 343 -3.73 16.34 -22.86
C GLY A 343 -4.85 16.78 -21.91
N SER A 344 -4.55 17.68 -20.96
CA SER A 344 -5.49 18.08 -19.90
C SER A 344 -6.57 19.07 -20.32
N GLY A 345 -6.40 19.76 -21.45
CA GLY A 345 -7.34 20.81 -21.87
C GLY A 345 -8.00 20.50 -23.20
N ARG A 346 -9.13 21.20 -23.41
CA ARG A 346 -9.95 21.09 -24.61
C ARG A 346 -9.12 21.37 -25.87
N ASN A 347 -9.38 20.61 -26.94
CA ASN A 347 -8.67 20.73 -28.22
C ASN A 347 -7.14 20.58 -28.08
N ASN A 348 -6.68 19.76 -27.14
CA ASN A 348 -5.27 19.48 -26.87
C ASN A 348 -4.44 20.74 -26.50
N ARG A 349 -5.11 21.78 -25.99
CA ARG A 349 -4.43 22.92 -25.37
C ARG A 349 -4.07 22.55 -23.95
N ASN A 350 -2.83 22.80 -23.53
CA ASN A 350 -2.39 22.50 -22.18
C ASN A 350 -2.32 23.81 -21.38
N TYR A 351 -3.21 23.98 -20.41
CA TYR A 351 -3.17 25.13 -19.52
C TYR A 351 -2.50 24.80 -18.20
N CYS A 352 -1.91 25.82 -17.56
CA CYS A 352 -1.21 25.65 -16.29
C CYS A 352 -2.20 25.45 -15.14
N CYS A 353 -1.86 24.55 -14.21
CA CYS A 353 -2.66 24.18 -13.05
C CYS A 353 -1.93 24.39 -11.70
N GLY A 354 -0.75 25.02 -11.76
CA GLY A 354 0.15 25.14 -10.62
C GLY A 354 1.45 25.80 -11.03
N TYR A 355 2.34 25.99 -10.06
CA TYR A 355 3.72 26.37 -10.30
C TYR A 355 4.64 25.93 -9.16
N LEU A 356 5.92 25.73 -9.47
CA LEU A 356 6.99 25.50 -8.49
C LEU A 356 7.76 26.79 -8.24
N VAL A 357 8.10 27.04 -6.98
CA VAL A 357 8.92 28.20 -6.56
C VAL A 357 9.90 27.77 -5.47
N ALA A 358 11.12 28.31 -5.53
CA ALA A 358 12.08 28.24 -4.43
C ALA A 358 11.79 29.37 -3.42
N GLU A 359 11.37 29.00 -2.21
CA GLU A 359 11.05 29.96 -1.15
C GLU A 359 11.71 29.56 0.18
N PRO A 360 12.18 30.53 0.98
CA PRO A 360 12.65 30.25 2.32
C PRO A 360 11.46 29.83 3.17
N THR A 361 11.55 28.63 3.75
CA THR A 361 10.50 28.15 4.65
C THR A 361 11.09 27.77 6.00
N LYS A 362 10.31 27.95 7.07
CA LYS A 362 10.63 27.41 8.40
C LYS A 362 10.51 25.88 8.46
N GLY A 363 10.10 25.24 7.36
CA GLY A 363 9.84 23.81 7.23
C GLY A 363 8.53 23.46 7.91
N PHE A 364 7.63 22.77 7.23
CA PHE A 364 6.39 22.31 7.88
C PHE A 364 6.65 21.19 8.94
N PHE A 365 7.88 20.66 9.02
CA PHE A 365 8.16 19.38 9.67
C PHE A 365 9.39 19.37 10.60
N THR A 366 9.77 20.51 11.19
CA THR A 366 10.86 20.60 12.19
C THR A 366 10.55 19.89 13.53
N ASN A 367 9.36 19.30 13.69
CA ASN A 367 8.92 18.65 14.94
C ASN A 367 8.99 17.11 14.90
N THR A 368 9.77 16.51 14.00
CA THR A 368 10.15 15.09 14.16
C THR A 368 11.35 15.06 15.10
N SER A 369 11.31 14.22 16.14
CA SER A 369 12.10 14.31 17.39
C SER A 369 13.62 14.45 17.26
N ASP A 370 14.19 14.24 16.08
CA ASP A 370 15.64 14.07 15.92
C ASP A 370 16.31 15.23 15.16
N TYR A 371 15.55 16.23 14.69
CA TYR A 371 16.11 17.47 14.13
C TYR A 371 15.39 18.70 14.68
N LYS A 372 15.73 19.09 15.93
CA LYS A 372 15.63 20.49 16.36
C LYS A 372 16.63 21.30 15.52
N ILE A 373 16.21 21.72 14.32
CA ILE A 373 16.89 22.83 13.66
C ILE A 373 16.59 24.05 14.52
N ALA A 374 17.63 24.77 14.95
CA ALA A 374 17.47 26.00 15.73
C ALA A 374 16.45 26.91 15.04
N ASP A 375 15.54 27.53 15.82
CA ASP A 375 14.40 28.35 15.36
C ASP A 375 14.76 29.53 14.41
N ASN A 376 16.05 29.72 14.11
CA ASN A 376 16.62 30.82 13.35
C ASN A 376 17.20 30.42 11.96
N LEU A 377 17.13 29.17 11.52
CA LEU A 377 17.66 28.75 10.20
C LEU A 377 16.53 28.41 9.21
N SER A 378 16.10 29.38 8.40
CA SER A 378 15.20 29.14 7.28
C SER A 378 15.91 28.33 6.18
N ARG A 379 15.38 27.16 5.82
CA ARG A 379 15.92 26.37 4.69
C ARG A 379 15.22 26.82 3.40
N LEU A 380 16.00 27.03 2.34
CA LEU A 380 15.43 27.22 1.00
C LEU A 380 14.87 25.88 0.51
N THR A 381 13.59 25.87 0.15
CA THR A 381 12.89 24.67 -0.30
C THR A 381 12.08 24.95 -1.54
N VAL A 382 11.83 23.91 -2.33
CA VAL A 382 10.93 24.01 -3.48
C VAL A 382 9.51 23.70 -3.02
N ILE A 383 8.62 24.63 -3.30
CA ILE A 383 7.20 24.56 -2.97
C ILE A 383 6.41 24.42 -4.26
N LEU A 384 5.48 23.46 -4.28
CA LEU A 384 4.44 23.35 -5.28
C LEU A 384 3.20 24.08 -4.79
N TYR A 385 2.77 25.05 -5.57
CA TYR A 385 1.48 25.70 -5.44
C TYR A 385 0.52 25.09 -6.47
N LEU A 386 -0.56 24.45 -6.02
CA LEU A 386 -1.68 24.05 -6.86
C LEU A 386 -2.75 25.14 -6.79
N VAL A 387 -3.23 25.56 -7.95
CA VAL A 387 -4.13 26.71 -8.15
C VAL A 387 -5.24 26.32 -9.14
N PRO A 388 -6.27 27.15 -9.33
CA PRO A 388 -7.27 26.91 -10.37
C PRO A 388 -6.64 26.64 -11.75
N TYR A 389 -7.29 25.77 -12.53
CA TYR A 389 -6.88 25.48 -13.89
C TYR A 389 -6.89 26.76 -14.74
N ASN A 390 -5.84 26.99 -15.53
CA ASN A 390 -5.65 28.22 -16.31
C ASN A 390 -5.71 29.50 -15.43
N TYR A 391 -5.02 29.47 -14.28
CA TYR A 391 -5.02 30.57 -13.30
C TYR A 391 -4.60 31.93 -13.89
N GLN A 392 -3.79 31.96 -14.94
CA GLN A 392 -3.30 33.20 -15.56
C GLN A 392 -4.47 34.04 -16.10
N VAL A 393 -5.37 33.41 -16.85
CA VAL A 393 -6.60 34.07 -17.35
C VAL A 393 -7.51 34.42 -16.18
N LEU A 394 -7.66 33.52 -15.21
CA LEU A 394 -8.51 33.77 -14.05
C LEU A 394 -8.07 35.00 -13.25
N LEU A 395 -6.78 35.15 -12.99
CA LEU A 395 -6.24 36.31 -12.27
C LEU A 395 -6.53 37.62 -13.03
N SER A 396 -6.37 37.63 -14.35
CA SER A 396 -6.72 38.80 -15.16
C SER A 396 -8.22 39.15 -15.07
N LEU A 397 -9.10 38.14 -15.05
CA LEU A 397 -10.55 38.34 -14.88
C LEU A 397 -10.91 38.88 -13.50
N LEU A 398 -10.24 38.38 -12.44
CA LEU A 398 -10.44 38.87 -11.07
C LEU A 398 -9.98 40.32 -10.92
N GLU A 399 -8.85 40.69 -11.52
CA GLU A 399 -8.38 42.08 -11.53
C GLU A 399 -9.33 43.03 -12.29
N GLU A 400 -9.90 42.60 -13.42
CA GLU A 400 -10.90 43.36 -14.19
C GLU A 400 -12.20 43.55 -13.38
N GLN A 401 -12.63 42.54 -12.62
CA GLN A 401 -13.75 42.63 -11.70
C GLN A 401 -13.47 43.58 -10.53
N GLU A 402 -12.28 43.52 -9.92
CA GLU A 402 -11.92 44.37 -8.78
C GLU A 402 -11.90 45.86 -9.17
N LYS A 403 -11.45 46.18 -10.38
CA LYS A 403 -11.43 47.54 -10.92
C LYS A 403 -12.84 48.06 -11.24
N SER A 404 -13.83 47.19 -11.37
CA SER A 404 -15.21 47.58 -11.66
C SER A 404 -15.88 48.16 -10.40
N SER A 405 -16.42 49.38 -10.50
CA SER A 405 -17.03 50.14 -9.39
C SER A 405 -18.16 49.40 -8.65
N ASN A 406 -18.80 48.41 -9.28
CA ASN A 406 -19.96 47.72 -8.75
C ASN A 406 -19.69 46.21 -8.61
N LYS A 407 -19.10 45.79 -7.48
CA LYS A 407 -18.67 44.39 -7.21
C LYS A 407 -19.79 43.33 -7.31
N LYS A 408 -21.06 43.74 -7.33
CA LYS A 408 -22.24 42.87 -7.40
C LYS A 408 -22.78 42.68 -8.83
N HIS A 409 -22.41 43.51 -9.80
CA HIS A 409 -22.95 43.45 -11.15
C HIS A 409 -21.83 43.28 -12.19
N LEU A 410 -21.85 42.15 -12.88
CA LEU A 410 -20.90 41.86 -13.95
C LEU A 410 -21.27 42.59 -15.24
N THR A 411 -20.29 43.21 -15.90
CA THR A 411 -20.47 43.74 -17.25
C THR A 411 -20.73 42.57 -18.23
N PRO A 412 -21.49 42.79 -19.31
CA PRO A 412 -21.79 41.73 -20.29
C PRO A 412 -20.53 41.15 -20.94
N LEU A 413 -19.52 41.98 -21.18
CA LEU A 413 -18.23 41.55 -21.73
C LEU A 413 -17.46 40.64 -20.75
N LEU A 414 -17.40 41.03 -19.46
CA LEU A 414 -16.73 40.21 -18.44
C LEU A 414 -17.48 38.88 -18.23
N ARG A 415 -18.81 38.90 -18.28
CA ARG A 415 -19.64 37.69 -18.26
C ARG A 415 -19.27 36.74 -19.41
N GLN A 416 -19.15 37.26 -20.63
CA GLN A 416 -18.76 36.45 -21.79
C GLN A 416 -17.36 35.84 -21.63
N LYS A 417 -16.38 36.62 -21.17
CA LYS A 417 -15.02 36.12 -20.90
C LYS A 417 -14.99 35.02 -19.83
N ILE A 418 -15.83 35.13 -18.79
CA ILE A 418 -15.93 34.10 -17.75
C ILE A 418 -16.58 32.83 -18.30
N VAL A 419 -17.64 32.93 -19.10
CA VAL A 419 -18.25 31.77 -19.78
C VAL A 419 -17.21 31.08 -20.68
N ASP A 420 -16.42 31.84 -21.42
CA ASP A 420 -15.35 31.28 -22.26
C ASP A 420 -14.27 30.56 -21.42
N TYR A 421 -13.87 31.15 -20.28
CA TYR A 421 -12.96 30.50 -19.34
C TYR A 421 -13.52 29.16 -18.81
N ILE A 422 -14.78 29.16 -18.33
CA ILE A 422 -15.48 27.96 -17.83
C ILE A 422 -15.50 26.84 -18.87
N ASN A 423 -15.73 27.17 -20.14
CA ASN A 423 -15.77 26.22 -21.25
C ASN A 423 -14.42 25.54 -21.56
N HIS A 424 -13.32 26.08 -21.03
CA HIS A 424 -11.96 25.53 -21.14
C HIS A 424 -11.45 24.90 -19.83
N VAL A 425 -12.26 24.89 -18.76
CA VAL A 425 -11.92 24.26 -17.48
C VAL A 425 -12.50 22.84 -17.42
N PRO A 426 -11.72 21.82 -16.99
CA PRO A 426 -12.25 20.46 -16.87
C PRO A 426 -13.40 20.40 -15.86
N VAL A 427 -14.45 19.62 -16.19
CA VAL A 427 -15.72 19.61 -15.44
C VAL A 427 -15.53 19.29 -13.94
N TYR A 428 -14.60 18.41 -13.60
CA TYR A 428 -14.36 18.04 -12.20
C TYR A 428 -13.76 19.18 -11.35
N TYR A 429 -13.14 20.21 -11.94
CA TYR A 429 -12.68 21.40 -11.20
C TYR A 429 -13.81 22.26 -10.66
N PHE A 430 -15.04 22.16 -11.20
CA PHE A 430 -16.18 22.94 -10.70
C PHE A 430 -16.48 22.63 -9.23
N THR A 431 -16.23 21.41 -8.78
CA THR A 431 -16.41 21.04 -7.36
C THR A 431 -15.50 21.86 -6.43
N ALA A 432 -14.25 22.10 -6.83
CA ALA A 432 -13.30 22.93 -6.10
C ALA A 432 -13.61 24.43 -6.24
N LEU A 433 -14.03 24.86 -7.43
CA LEU A 433 -14.41 26.25 -7.72
C LEU A 433 -15.69 26.69 -6.98
N GLU A 434 -16.65 25.78 -6.78
CA GLU A 434 -17.91 26.04 -6.07
C GLU A 434 -17.78 25.86 -4.54
N SER A 435 -16.58 25.49 -4.06
CA SER A 435 -16.30 25.28 -2.64
C SER A 435 -16.60 26.53 -1.82
N LYS A 436 -16.97 26.33 -0.54
CA LYS A 436 -17.29 27.45 0.36
C LYS A 436 -16.12 28.41 0.56
N GLN A 437 -14.89 27.93 0.34
CA GLN A 437 -13.67 28.71 0.50
C GLN A 437 -13.42 29.63 -0.71
N ALA A 438 -13.90 29.27 -1.91
CA ALA A 438 -13.80 30.08 -3.13
C ALA A 438 -14.99 31.04 -3.30
N LEU A 439 -15.35 31.78 -2.24
CA LEU A 439 -16.61 32.54 -2.15
C LEU A 439 -16.78 33.59 -3.25
N LEU A 440 -15.70 34.25 -3.69
CA LEU A 440 -15.72 35.20 -4.81
C LEU A 440 -16.06 34.52 -6.14
N LEU A 441 -15.37 33.41 -6.45
CA LEU A 441 -15.63 32.59 -7.64
C LEU A 441 -17.06 32.02 -7.64
N LYS A 442 -17.55 31.59 -6.48
CA LYS A 442 -18.91 31.07 -6.33
C LYS A 442 -20.00 32.10 -6.63
N ILE A 443 -19.79 33.36 -6.24
CA ILE A 443 -20.71 34.47 -6.55
C ILE A 443 -20.69 34.75 -8.07
N LEU A 444 -19.50 34.76 -8.68
CA LEU A 444 -19.34 34.93 -10.12
C LEU A 444 -20.05 33.83 -10.91
N LEU A 445 -19.84 32.57 -10.55
CA LEU A 445 -20.42 31.40 -11.23
C LEU A 445 -21.96 31.34 -11.10
N ARG A 446 -22.52 31.64 -9.92
CA ARG A 446 -23.99 31.65 -9.73
C ARG A 446 -24.73 32.67 -10.58
N SER A 447 -24.05 33.74 -11.01
CA SER A 447 -24.67 34.81 -11.79
C SER A 447 -24.84 34.48 -13.28
N ILE A 448 -24.22 33.39 -13.75
CA ILE A 448 -24.07 33.06 -15.17
C ILE A 448 -25.18 32.15 -15.69
N GLY A 449 -25.66 31.17 -14.90
CA GLY A 449 -26.86 30.38 -15.16
C GLY A 449 -27.03 29.94 -16.63
N THR A 450 -26.08 29.18 -17.18
CA THR A 450 -26.15 28.77 -18.59
C THR A 450 -26.59 27.31 -18.79
N PRO A 451 -27.43 27.01 -19.81
CA PRO A 451 -27.88 25.65 -20.12
C PRO A 451 -26.84 24.78 -20.85
N GLU A 452 -25.79 25.35 -21.46
CA GLU A 452 -24.71 24.56 -22.09
C GLU A 452 -23.79 23.87 -21.06
N GLU A 453 -23.66 24.46 -19.87
CA GLU A 453 -22.98 23.85 -18.71
C GLU A 453 -23.65 22.53 -18.31
N ASP A 454 -24.99 22.45 -18.41
CA ASP A 454 -25.74 21.24 -18.06
C ASP A 454 -25.46 20.09 -19.03
N PHE A 455 -25.41 20.35 -20.34
CA PHE A 455 -25.12 19.29 -21.33
C PHE A 455 -23.72 18.71 -21.18
N SER A 456 -22.70 19.55 -20.98
CA SER A 456 -21.32 19.09 -20.78
C SER A 456 -21.18 18.31 -19.45
N ARG A 457 -21.84 18.76 -18.37
CA ARG A 457 -21.90 18.07 -17.08
C ARG A 457 -22.62 16.72 -17.19
N ILE A 458 -23.74 16.65 -17.90
CA ILE A 458 -24.51 15.41 -18.15
C ILE A 458 -23.69 14.43 -19.01
N SER A 459 -23.04 14.91 -20.08
CA SER A 459 -22.18 14.08 -20.94
C SER A 459 -21.01 13.50 -20.14
N TYR A 460 -20.33 14.34 -19.35
CA TYR A 460 -19.26 13.90 -18.45
C TYR A 460 -19.76 12.90 -17.41
N HIS A 461 -20.96 13.13 -16.86
CA HIS A 461 -21.57 12.22 -15.91
C HIS A 461 -21.75 10.82 -16.51
N ASN A 462 -22.36 10.73 -17.69
CA ASN A 462 -22.66 9.46 -18.33
C ASN A 462 -21.41 8.69 -18.77
N ARG A 463 -20.37 9.39 -19.25
CA ARG A 463 -19.15 8.76 -19.80
C ARG A 463 -18.07 8.48 -18.77
N VAL A 464 -17.97 9.31 -17.74
CA VAL A 464 -16.89 9.24 -16.76
C VAL A 464 -17.46 8.86 -15.40
N THR A 465 -18.38 9.67 -14.87
CA THR A 465 -18.85 9.50 -13.49
C THR A 465 -19.59 8.18 -13.26
N ALA A 466 -20.53 7.80 -14.14
CA ALA A 466 -21.35 6.61 -13.98
C ALA A 466 -20.58 5.27 -14.10
N PRO A 467 -19.65 5.11 -15.06
CA PRO A 467 -18.76 3.93 -15.07
C PRO A 467 -17.91 3.83 -13.79
N ILE A 468 -17.36 4.96 -13.32
CA ILE A 468 -16.54 4.98 -12.11
C ILE A 468 -17.35 4.67 -10.86
N THR A 469 -18.58 5.17 -10.73
CA THR A 469 -19.43 4.85 -9.58
C THR A 469 -19.80 3.38 -9.54
N THR A 470 -20.07 2.77 -10.70
CA THR A 470 -20.32 1.33 -10.81
C THR A 470 -19.08 0.52 -10.42
N TRP A 471 -17.91 0.91 -10.91
CA TRP A 471 -16.65 0.28 -10.55
C TRP A 471 -16.31 0.45 -9.06
N ARG A 472 -16.54 1.62 -8.47
CA ARG A 472 -16.42 1.86 -7.02
C ARG A 472 -17.27 0.89 -6.20
N ALA A 473 -18.51 0.65 -6.63
CA ALA A 473 -19.38 -0.33 -5.98
C ALA A 473 -18.83 -1.76 -6.10
N SER A 474 -18.23 -2.11 -7.24
CA SER A 474 -17.56 -3.41 -7.42
C SER A 474 -16.36 -3.57 -6.48
N LEU A 475 -15.50 -2.56 -6.38
CA LEU A 475 -14.34 -2.58 -5.47
C LEU A 475 -14.75 -2.73 -4.01
N ARG A 476 -15.79 -2.00 -3.58
CA ARG A 476 -16.32 -2.10 -2.22
C ARG A 476 -16.85 -3.52 -1.93
N ARG A 477 -17.50 -4.16 -2.91
CA ARG A 477 -17.98 -5.54 -2.77
C ARG A 477 -16.82 -6.53 -2.60
N GLU A 478 -15.78 -6.43 -3.42
CA GLU A 478 -14.60 -7.29 -3.32
C GLU A 478 -13.85 -7.08 -2.00
N TYR A 479 -13.72 -5.83 -1.57
CA TYR A 479 -13.20 -5.48 -0.25
C TYR A 479 -13.97 -6.20 0.87
N GLU A 480 -15.30 -6.12 0.88
CA GLU A 480 -16.14 -6.78 1.90
C GLU A 480 -16.02 -8.31 1.88
N ILE A 481 -15.96 -8.92 0.68
CA ILE A 481 -15.74 -10.37 0.52
C ILE A 481 -14.36 -10.75 1.08
N SER A 482 -13.31 -10.01 0.72
CA SER A 482 -11.94 -10.30 1.15
C SER A 482 -11.81 -10.27 2.67
N ILE A 483 -12.41 -9.28 3.32
CA ILE A 483 -12.36 -9.14 4.78
C ILE A 483 -13.16 -10.24 5.47
N THR A 484 -14.36 -10.53 4.99
CA THR A 484 -15.19 -11.58 5.59
C THR A 484 -14.49 -12.93 5.50
N THR A 485 -13.92 -13.24 4.32
CA THR A 485 -13.17 -14.48 4.09
C THR A 485 -11.98 -14.61 5.05
N VAL A 486 -11.17 -13.55 5.18
CA VAL A 486 -10.00 -13.56 6.08
C VAL A 486 -10.42 -13.67 7.54
N HIS A 487 -11.43 -12.91 7.95
CA HIS A 487 -11.93 -12.93 9.33
C HIS A 487 -12.48 -14.31 9.71
N ASP A 488 -13.20 -14.97 8.80
CA ASP A 488 -13.74 -16.32 9.02
C ASP A 488 -12.62 -17.37 9.08
N LEU A 489 -11.59 -17.25 8.25
CA LEU A 489 -10.41 -18.12 8.32
C LEU A 489 -9.64 -17.97 9.63
N LEU A 490 -9.54 -16.75 10.16
CA LEU A 490 -8.86 -16.49 11.43
C LEU A 490 -9.70 -16.92 12.65
N LYS A 491 -11.03 -16.85 12.53
CA LYS A 491 -11.98 -17.31 13.55
C LYS A 491 -12.15 -18.82 13.61
N LYS A 492 -11.90 -19.52 12.51
CA LYS A 492 -11.68 -20.96 12.55
C LYS A 492 -10.45 -21.22 13.43
N VAL A 493 -10.68 -21.25 14.75
CA VAL A 493 -9.96 -22.15 15.65
C VAL A 493 -9.90 -23.46 14.87
N PRO A 494 -8.73 -24.11 14.74
CA PRO A 494 -8.74 -25.46 14.19
C PRO A 494 -9.72 -26.21 15.07
N ASP A 495 -10.93 -26.44 14.56
CA ASP A 495 -11.89 -27.30 15.21
C ASP A 495 -11.11 -28.59 15.34
N VAL A 496 -10.76 -28.88 16.58
CA VAL A 496 -10.44 -30.21 16.99
C VAL A 496 -11.68 -30.98 16.55
N ILE A 497 -11.56 -31.64 15.39
CA ILE A 497 -12.60 -32.36 14.65
C ILE A 497 -13.41 -31.48 13.67
N SER A 498 -12.89 -31.26 12.46
CA SER A 498 -13.67 -31.48 11.22
C SER A 498 -12.78 -31.52 9.97
N GLU A 499 -12.83 -32.68 9.30
CA GLU A 499 -12.43 -33.01 7.92
C GLU A 499 -11.17 -32.34 7.34
N ILE A 500 -10.06 -33.08 7.41
CA ILE A 500 -8.81 -32.80 6.70
C ILE A 500 -9.01 -33.03 5.19
N PRO A 501 -8.57 -32.12 4.30
CA PRO A 501 -8.62 -32.34 2.86
C PRO A 501 -7.65 -33.49 2.46
N LYS A 502 -8.21 -34.53 1.85
CA LYS A 502 -7.47 -35.70 1.37
C LYS A 502 -6.50 -35.30 0.26
N SER A 503 -5.19 -35.29 0.52
CA SER A 503 -4.19 -35.18 -0.54
C SER A 503 -4.00 -36.55 -1.22
N LYS A 504 -4.09 -36.57 -2.56
CA LYS A 504 -3.73 -37.74 -3.37
C LYS A 504 -2.20 -37.81 -3.47
N VAL A 505 -1.57 -38.73 -2.76
CA VAL A 505 -0.17 -39.11 -2.99
C VAL A 505 -0.17 -40.41 -3.81
N MET A 506 0.54 -40.41 -4.94
CA MET A 506 0.71 -41.59 -5.80
C MET A 506 1.63 -42.61 -5.11
N VAL A 507 1.18 -43.86 -5.02
CA VAL A 507 1.65 -44.89 -4.07
C VAL A 507 2.82 -45.71 -4.64
N ASP A 508 3.81 -45.08 -5.27
CA ASP A 508 4.89 -45.85 -5.91
C ASP A 508 6.12 -46.07 -5.01
N THR A 509 6.26 -45.32 -3.91
CA THR A 509 7.52 -45.33 -3.12
C THR A 509 7.46 -46.10 -1.80
N ILE A 510 6.28 -46.57 -1.36
CA ILE A 510 6.11 -47.17 -0.02
C ILE A 510 6.34 -48.70 -0.03
N PHE A 511 6.18 -49.38 -1.16
CA PHE A 511 6.31 -50.84 -1.23
C PHE A 511 7.75 -51.38 -1.15
N ALA A 512 8.78 -50.52 -1.22
CA ALA A 512 10.18 -50.96 -1.18
C ALA A 512 10.71 -51.31 0.23
N ARG A 513 9.95 -51.07 1.31
CA ARG A 513 10.42 -51.23 2.71
C ARG A 513 9.68 -52.27 3.56
N LEU A 514 8.68 -52.96 3.02
CA LEU A 514 8.00 -54.04 3.73
C LEU A 514 8.60 -55.38 3.29
N GLY A 515 9.18 -56.11 4.25
CA GLY A 515 9.72 -57.45 4.03
C GLY A 515 8.67 -58.46 3.56
N PRO A 516 9.08 -59.71 3.24
CA PRO A 516 8.35 -60.62 2.34
C PRO A 516 7.09 -61.29 2.94
N ALA A 517 6.41 -60.65 3.89
CA ALA A 517 5.26 -61.22 4.61
C ALA A 517 3.95 -60.45 4.39
N CYS A 518 3.78 -59.81 3.23
CA CYS A 518 2.50 -59.24 2.83
C CYS A 518 1.95 -60.04 1.65
N HIS A 519 0.89 -60.82 1.91
CA HIS A 519 0.08 -61.45 0.86
C HIS A 519 -0.34 -60.38 -0.16
N GLU A 520 -0.09 -60.65 -1.44
CA GLU A 520 -0.61 -59.88 -2.56
C GLU A 520 -2.14 -59.82 -2.46
N PHE A 521 -2.68 -58.66 -2.11
CA PHE A 521 -4.08 -58.35 -2.31
C PHE A 521 -4.31 -58.14 -3.82
N THR A 522 -4.58 -59.23 -4.53
CA THR A 522 -5.12 -59.19 -5.89
C THR A 522 -6.63 -59.01 -5.80
N GLY A 523 -7.05 -57.76 -5.65
CA GLY A 523 -8.45 -57.37 -5.76
C GLY A 523 -8.53 -55.90 -6.15
N ASP A 524 -9.32 -55.60 -7.18
CA ASP A 524 -9.68 -54.24 -7.60
C ASP A 524 -10.20 -53.43 -6.40
N GLY A 525 -9.30 -52.74 -5.71
CA GLY A 525 -9.63 -51.77 -4.68
C GLY A 525 -10.08 -50.47 -5.31
N PRO A 526 -11.00 -49.71 -4.68
CA PRO A 526 -11.50 -48.46 -5.26
C PRO A 526 -10.34 -47.48 -5.45
N ALA A 527 -10.34 -46.75 -6.57
CA ALA A 527 -9.32 -45.80 -7.04
C ALA A 527 -9.03 -44.59 -6.12
N SER A 528 -9.33 -44.68 -4.83
CA SER A 528 -9.19 -43.63 -3.83
C SER A 528 -8.74 -44.20 -2.49
N PHE A 529 -7.53 -44.76 -2.42
CA PHE A 529 -6.83 -44.98 -1.16
C PHE A 529 -5.89 -43.79 -0.90
N THR A 530 -6.13 -43.05 0.18
CA THR A 530 -5.29 -41.93 0.61
C THR A 530 -4.75 -42.21 2.00
N ILE A 531 -3.41 -42.25 2.12
CA ILE A 531 -2.72 -42.41 3.40
C ILE A 531 -2.63 -41.03 4.05
N GLU A 532 -3.18 -40.90 5.26
CA GLU A 532 -3.02 -39.69 6.07
C GLU A 532 -1.56 -39.58 6.55
N HIS A 533 -0.87 -38.53 6.11
CA HIS A 533 0.53 -38.26 6.42
C HIS A 533 0.67 -37.09 7.42
N GLU A 534 -0.19 -37.01 8.44
CA GLU A 534 -0.06 -35.97 9.47
C GLU A 534 0.64 -36.51 10.74
N PRO A 535 1.53 -35.72 11.38
CA PRO A 535 1.87 -35.97 12.76
C PRO A 535 0.59 -35.88 13.59
N LEU A 536 0.32 -36.88 14.43
CA LEU A 536 -0.84 -36.93 15.33
C LEU A 536 -1.16 -35.52 15.85
N PRO A 537 -2.39 -35.00 15.63
CA PRO A 537 -2.74 -33.66 16.10
C PRO A 537 -2.40 -33.56 17.58
N LYS A 538 -1.95 -32.39 18.05
CA LYS A 538 -1.75 -32.14 19.49
C LYS A 538 -3.07 -32.42 20.20
N LEU A 539 -3.22 -33.65 20.67
CA LEU A 539 -4.49 -34.16 21.15
C LEU A 539 -4.77 -33.44 22.46
N ASN A 540 -5.97 -32.88 22.59
CA ASN A 540 -6.40 -32.36 23.88
C ASN A 540 -6.29 -33.52 24.90
N PRO A 541 -5.63 -33.35 26.06
CA PRO A 541 -5.49 -34.43 27.05
C PRO A 541 -6.83 -35.08 27.42
N SER A 542 -7.92 -34.31 27.35
CA SER A 542 -9.28 -34.80 27.56
C SER A 542 -9.74 -35.78 26.48
N ALA A 543 -9.31 -35.61 25.22
CA ALA A 543 -9.70 -36.49 24.10
C ALA A 543 -9.21 -37.92 24.27
N LEU A 544 -8.13 -38.14 25.05
CA LEU A 544 -7.69 -39.47 25.45
C LEU A 544 -8.80 -40.20 26.22
N PHE A 545 -9.55 -39.52 27.07
CA PHE A 545 -10.65 -40.10 27.85
C PHE A 545 -11.94 -40.33 27.03
N TYR A 546 -12.10 -39.67 25.89
CA TYR A 546 -13.29 -39.81 25.04
C TYR A 546 -13.15 -40.90 23.99
N SER A 547 -11.95 -41.14 23.44
CA SER A 547 -11.74 -42.13 22.38
C SER A 547 -10.50 -42.97 22.62
N ALA A 548 -10.73 -44.29 22.76
CA ALA A 548 -9.67 -45.27 22.95
C ALA A 548 -8.70 -45.37 21.76
N LYS A 549 -9.09 -44.88 20.57
CA LYS A 549 -8.27 -44.95 19.35
C LYS A 549 -6.99 -44.11 19.44
N TYR A 550 -6.99 -43.08 20.29
CA TYR A 550 -5.84 -42.18 20.43
C TYR A 550 -4.86 -42.60 21.53
N ILE A 551 -5.14 -43.70 22.25
CA ILE A 551 -4.26 -44.17 23.32
C ILE A 551 -3.14 -45.01 22.71
N PRO A 552 -1.88 -44.55 22.74
CA PRO A 552 -0.78 -45.36 22.23
C PRO A 552 -0.61 -46.61 23.09
N ARG A 553 -0.33 -47.75 22.45
CA ARG A 553 -0.21 -49.06 23.12
C ARG A 553 0.77 -49.05 24.31
N LYS A 554 1.84 -48.25 24.24
CA LYS A 554 2.85 -48.11 25.30
C LYS A 554 2.29 -47.52 26.60
N GLU A 555 1.26 -46.70 26.51
CA GLU A 555 0.67 -45.99 27.67
C GLU A 555 -0.72 -46.51 28.04
N LEU A 556 -1.17 -47.60 27.41
CA LEU A 556 -2.53 -48.10 27.53
C LEU A 556 -2.91 -48.40 29.00
N ILE A 557 -2.05 -49.12 29.72
CA ILE A 557 -2.32 -49.53 31.11
C ILE A 557 -2.42 -48.31 32.04
N ILE A 558 -1.53 -47.33 31.85
CA ILE A 558 -1.47 -46.11 32.66
C ILE A 558 -2.70 -45.25 32.39
N ASN A 559 -3.05 -45.04 31.12
CA ASN A 559 -4.21 -44.25 30.75
C ASN A 559 -5.53 -44.94 31.13
N LEU A 560 -5.61 -46.27 31.03
CA LEU A 560 -6.78 -47.04 31.48
C LEU A 560 -6.96 -46.95 33.00
N THR A 561 -5.87 -46.95 33.76
CA THR A 561 -5.90 -46.71 35.21
C THR A 561 -6.39 -45.30 35.53
N LYS A 562 -5.88 -44.28 34.81
CA LYS A 562 -6.35 -42.89 34.96
C LYS A 562 -7.81 -42.72 34.60
N MET A 563 -8.28 -43.36 33.52
CA MET A 563 -9.68 -43.37 33.10
C MET A 563 -10.58 -44.00 34.14
N ARG A 564 -10.15 -45.14 34.72
CA ARG A 564 -10.89 -45.81 35.78
C ARG A 564 -11.02 -44.94 37.02
N VAL A 565 -9.95 -44.27 37.44
CA VAL A 565 -9.99 -43.33 38.57
C VAL A 565 -10.88 -42.13 38.25
N ASN A 566 -10.75 -41.54 37.06
CA ASN A 566 -11.59 -40.42 36.63
C ASN A 566 -13.08 -40.80 36.58
N PHE A 567 -13.41 -41.96 36.01
CA PHE A 567 -14.79 -42.48 35.98
C PHE A 567 -15.34 -42.71 37.39
N ASN A 568 -14.54 -43.29 38.29
CA ASN A 568 -14.95 -43.52 39.67
C ASN A 568 -15.14 -42.23 40.48
N LEU A 569 -14.35 -41.18 40.22
CA LEU A 569 -14.51 -39.87 40.83
C LEU A 569 -15.77 -39.17 40.28
N TYR A 570 -15.95 -39.19 38.95
CA TYR A 570 -17.12 -38.60 38.31
C TYR A 570 -18.43 -39.27 38.75
N GLY A 571 -18.44 -40.61 38.84
CA GLY A 571 -19.59 -41.39 39.32
C GLY A 571 -19.84 -41.33 40.83
N ARG A 572 -18.94 -40.72 41.62
CA ARG A 572 -19.17 -40.39 43.04
C ARG A 572 -19.82 -39.02 43.21
N ASP A 573 -19.36 -38.03 42.44
CA ASP A 573 -19.76 -36.63 42.59
C ASP A 573 -20.99 -36.24 41.73
N HIS A 574 -21.29 -37.02 40.68
CA HIS A 574 -22.41 -36.75 39.76
C HIS A 574 -23.35 -37.95 39.64
N ASP A 575 -24.65 -37.67 39.57
CA ASP A 575 -25.67 -38.67 39.31
C ASP A 575 -25.61 -39.13 37.84
N LEU A 576 -25.44 -40.42 37.61
CA LEU A 576 -25.44 -40.99 36.27
C LEU A 576 -26.89 -41.19 35.81
N HIS A 577 -27.23 -40.59 34.66
CA HIS A 577 -28.51 -40.88 34.00
C HIS A 577 -28.47 -42.31 33.46
N VAL A 578 -29.46 -43.12 33.85
CA VAL A 578 -29.57 -44.52 33.43
C VAL A 578 -29.65 -44.59 31.90
N LEU A 579 -28.63 -45.18 31.27
CA LEU A 579 -28.71 -45.53 29.85
C LEU A 579 -29.67 -46.72 29.72
N GLN A 580 -30.86 -46.43 29.20
CA GLN A 580 -31.92 -47.33 28.75
C GLN A 580 -32.22 -48.55 29.64
N GLY A 581 -33.33 -48.46 30.39
CA GLY A 581 -33.90 -49.57 31.16
C GLY A 581 -34.44 -49.18 32.55
N GLY A 582 -34.10 -47.99 33.05
CA GLY A 582 -34.62 -47.43 34.30
C GLY A 582 -35.76 -46.44 34.10
N MET A 583 -36.59 -46.22 35.13
CA MET A 583 -37.68 -45.25 35.06
C MET A 583 -37.16 -43.82 34.81
N PRO A 584 -37.83 -43.01 33.97
CA PRO A 584 -37.39 -41.65 33.66
C PRO A 584 -37.25 -40.81 34.93
N GLY A 585 -36.09 -40.16 35.12
CA GLY A 585 -35.81 -39.30 36.27
C GLY A 585 -35.07 -39.96 37.43
N GLN A 586 -34.79 -41.26 37.37
CA GLN A 586 -34.01 -41.95 38.40
C GLN A 586 -32.51 -41.66 38.26
N LYS A 587 -31.92 -41.14 39.33
CA LYS A 587 -30.51 -40.77 39.45
C LYS A 587 -29.81 -41.81 40.31
N ILE A 588 -28.88 -42.57 39.76
CA ILE A 588 -28.17 -43.64 40.50
C ILE A 588 -26.74 -43.17 40.79
N LYS A 589 -26.35 -43.21 42.06
CA LYS A 589 -24.95 -43.07 42.47
C LYS A 589 -24.27 -44.43 42.35
N LEU A 590 -23.16 -44.51 41.63
CA LEU A 590 -22.51 -45.79 41.28
C LEU A 590 -22.11 -46.64 42.51
N HIS A 591 -21.95 -46.02 43.69
CA HIS A 591 -21.61 -46.70 44.95
C HIS A 591 -22.73 -47.59 45.53
N GLU A 592 -23.99 -47.38 45.12
CA GLU A 592 -25.13 -48.17 45.61
C GLU A 592 -25.40 -49.41 44.75
N ALA A 593 -24.96 -49.41 43.49
CA ALA A 593 -25.21 -50.50 42.54
C ALA A 593 -24.45 -51.81 42.86
N GLY A 594 -23.44 -51.76 43.73
CA GLY A 594 -22.57 -52.90 44.06
C GLY A 594 -22.92 -53.67 45.34
N ARG A 595 -23.96 -53.28 46.09
CA ARG A 595 -24.33 -53.95 47.37
C ARG A 595 -25.37 -55.08 47.24
N GLY A 596 -25.71 -55.49 46.01
CA GLY A 596 -26.82 -56.42 45.73
C GLY A 596 -26.45 -57.82 45.26
N PHE A 597 -25.20 -58.29 45.43
CA PHE A 597 -24.84 -59.68 45.13
C PHE A 597 -23.81 -60.21 46.14
N THR A 598 -24.32 -60.60 47.30
CA THR A 598 -23.79 -61.71 48.12
C THR A 598 -24.97 -62.46 48.70
#